data_AF-A0A7S2RIB7-F1
#
_entry.id   AF-A0A7S2RIB7-F1
#
_cell.length_a   1.000
_cell.length_b   1.000
_cell.length_c   1.000
_cell.angle_alpha   90.00
_cell.angle_beta   90.00
_cell.angle_gamma   90.00
#
_symmetry.space_group_name_H-M   'P 1'
#
loop_
_entity.id
_entity.type
_entity.pdbx_description
1 polymer ?
#
loop_
_entity_poly.entity_id
_entity_poly.type
_entity_poly.pdbx_seq_one_letter_code
_entity_poly.pdbx_strand_id
1 'polypeptide(L)'
;VAVMCLSNMGHARGAQALRESEKEPEIEAQIAMVAIQLGLLDEAERLYADAGRYDLLNRMLRASGQWTKALEVANSFDRIHLRETHFEYGRYLESMGDFQAAIANYEASGTHRKQVP
;
A
#
# COMPACT_ATOMS: atom_id res chain seq x y z
N VAL A 1 14.46 14.99 -16.11
CA VAL A 1 15.31 14.05 -16.90
C VAL A 1 15.06 12.59 -16.51
N ALA A 2 14.88 12.24 -15.23
CA ALA A 2 14.61 10.87 -14.76
C ALA A 2 13.37 10.17 -15.40
N VAL A 3 12.30 10.93 -15.69
CA VAL A 3 11.07 10.40 -16.32
C VAL A 3 11.32 9.80 -17.71
N MET A 4 12.24 10.38 -18.49
CA MET A 4 12.57 9.88 -19.83
C MET A 4 13.39 8.58 -19.78
N CYS A 5 14.26 8.42 -18.77
CA CYS A 5 15.09 7.22 -18.65
C CYS A 5 14.29 5.98 -18.23
N LEU A 6 13.26 6.14 -17.39
CA LEU A 6 12.40 5.04 -16.95
C LEU A 6 11.37 4.63 -18.00
N SER A 7 10.93 5.56 -18.83
CA SER A 7 10.03 5.27 -19.96
C SER A 7 10.68 4.35 -21.01
N ASN A 8 12.01 4.41 -21.14
CA ASN A 8 12.77 3.60 -22.10
C ASN A 8 13.14 2.19 -21.57
N MET A 9 12.87 1.89 -20.30
CA MET A 9 13.14 0.58 -19.66
C MET A 9 11.92 -0.35 -19.63
N GLY A 10 10.79 0.02 -20.26
CA GLY A 10 9.56 -0.79 -20.27
C GLY A 10 8.70 -0.68 -19.00
N HIS A 11 9.07 0.21 -18.06
CA HIS A 11 8.33 0.44 -16.82
C HIS A 11 7.29 1.55 -16.98
N ALA A 12 6.26 1.32 -17.79
CA ALA A 12 5.13 2.26 -17.93
C ALA A 12 4.48 2.62 -16.57
N ARG A 13 4.50 1.69 -15.61
CA ARG A 13 4.04 1.92 -14.22
C ARG A 13 4.93 2.88 -13.43
N GLY A 14 6.25 2.87 -13.66
CA GLY A 14 7.19 3.75 -12.97
C GLY A 14 7.09 5.21 -13.41
N ALA A 15 6.76 5.46 -14.69
CA ALA A 15 6.52 6.81 -15.20
C ALA A 15 5.21 7.43 -14.65
N GLN A 16 4.20 6.61 -14.36
CA GLN A 16 2.99 7.09 -13.67
C GLN A 16 3.25 7.36 -12.19
N ALA A 17 3.92 6.42 -11.50
CA ALA A 17 4.30 6.60 -10.10
C ALA A 17 5.12 7.89 -9.90
N LEU A 18 6.06 8.20 -10.80
CA LEU A 18 6.83 9.45 -10.75
C LEU A 18 5.98 10.73 -10.85
N ARG A 19 4.97 10.74 -11.73
CA ARG A 19 4.04 11.87 -11.85
C ARG A 19 3.12 12.00 -10.65
N GLU A 20 2.84 10.89 -9.97
CA GLU A 20 2.10 10.89 -8.72
C GLU A 20 2.97 11.39 -7.57
N SER A 21 4.29 11.16 -7.59
CA SER A 21 5.20 11.64 -6.53
C SER A 21 5.41 13.14 -6.59
N GLU A 22 5.44 13.73 -7.79
CA GLU A 22 5.57 15.18 -7.94
C GLU A 22 4.41 15.96 -7.30
N LYS A 23 3.31 15.28 -6.94
CA LYS A 23 2.18 15.87 -6.22
C LYS A 23 2.38 15.90 -4.71
N GLU A 24 3.30 15.11 -4.19
CA GLU A 24 3.55 15.06 -2.75
C GLU A 24 4.50 16.17 -2.33
N PRO A 25 4.16 16.95 -1.29
CA PRO A 25 5.00 18.07 -0.86
C PRO A 25 6.29 17.60 -0.17
N GLU A 26 6.27 16.41 0.45
CA GLU A 26 7.44 15.84 1.12
C GLU A 26 8.40 15.17 0.12
N ILE A 27 9.65 15.63 0.09
CA ILE A 27 10.69 15.11 -0.82
C ILE A 27 10.94 13.62 -0.53
N GLU A 28 10.93 13.23 0.73
CA GLU A 28 11.11 11.86 1.21
C GLU A 28 10.04 10.94 0.63
N ALA A 29 8.77 11.38 0.55
CA ALA A 29 7.69 10.62 -0.09
C ALA A 29 7.92 10.47 -1.61
N GLN A 30 8.52 11.47 -2.26
CA GLN A 30 8.90 11.37 -3.67
C GLN A 30 10.01 10.34 -3.88
N ILE A 31 11.06 10.40 -3.05
CA ILE A 31 12.19 9.44 -3.11
C ILE A 31 11.67 8.03 -2.83
N ALA A 32 10.78 7.86 -1.85
CA ALA A 32 10.18 6.56 -1.52
C ALA A 32 9.47 5.94 -2.73
N MET A 33 8.73 6.75 -3.49
CA MET A 33 8.05 6.26 -4.70
C MET A 33 9.03 5.77 -5.78
N VAL A 34 10.17 6.44 -5.94
CA VAL A 34 11.23 5.98 -6.84
C VAL A 34 11.87 4.70 -6.31
N ALA A 35 12.15 4.63 -5.01
CA ALA A 35 12.70 3.46 -4.34
C ALA A 35 11.83 2.22 -4.56
N ILE A 36 10.50 2.35 -4.50
CA ILE A 36 9.56 1.25 -4.82
C ILE A 36 9.77 0.73 -6.24
N GLN A 37 9.91 1.62 -7.24
CA GLN A 37 10.09 1.21 -8.63
C GLN A 37 11.43 0.51 -8.86
N LEU A 38 12.43 0.79 -8.02
CA LEU A 38 13.73 0.12 -8.01
C LEU A 38 13.74 -1.16 -7.17
N GLY A 39 12.62 -1.52 -6.53
CA GLY A 39 12.49 -2.69 -5.66
C GLY A 39 13.09 -2.51 -4.26
N LEU A 40 13.47 -1.28 -3.89
CA LEU A 40 14.07 -0.93 -2.59
C LEU A 40 12.96 -0.67 -1.55
N LEU A 41 12.19 -1.71 -1.22
CA LEU A 41 11.01 -1.60 -0.37
C LEU A 41 11.33 -1.19 1.08
N ASP A 42 12.43 -1.69 1.64
CA ASP A 42 12.83 -1.35 3.02
C ASP A 42 13.22 0.12 3.17
N GLU A 43 13.84 0.69 2.12
CA GLU A 43 14.20 2.10 2.09
C GLU A 43 12.97 2.98 1.87
N ALA A 44 12.06 2.56 1.00
CA ALA A 44 10.76 3.22 0.82
C ALA A 44 9.92 3.23 2.11
N GLU A 45 9.93 2.14 2.89
CA GLU A 45 9.23 2.05 4.17
C GLU A 45 9.72 3.12 5.16
N ARG A 46 11.04 3.26 5.29
CA ARG A 46 11.66 4.28 6.16
C ARG A 46 11.34 5.69 5.68
N LEU A 47 11.50 5.95 4.38
CA LEU A 47 11.25 7.27 3.81
C LEU A 47 9.79 7.72 3.96
N TYR A 48 8.82 6.81 3.82
CA TYR A 48 7.42 7.15 4.08
C TYR A 48 7.11 7.37 5.56
N ALA A 49 7.74 6.60 6.45
CA ALA A 49 7.60 6.81 7.90
C ALA A 49 8.18 8.17 8.32
N ASP A 50 9.36 8.53 7.81
CA ASP A 50 10.03 9.81 8.08
C ASP A 50 9.22 10.99 7.50
N ALA A 51 8.60 10.81 6.33
CA ALA A 51 7.68 11.78 5.74
C ALA A 51 6.34 11.91 6.51
N GLY A 52 6.06 11.03 7.47
CA GLY A 52 4.76 10.96 8.15
C GLY A 52 3.59 10.50 7.26
N ARG A 53 3.90 9.95 6.07
CA ARG A 53 2.92 9.53 5.06
C ARG A 53 2.56 8.06 5.19
N TYR A 54 1.90 7.75 6.30
CA TYR A 54 1.46 6.41 6.65
C TYR A 54 0.36 5.86 5.73
N ASP A 55 -0.38 6.73 5.06
CA ASP A 55 -1.35 6.39 4.00
C ASP A 55 -0.66 5.71 2.80
N LEU A 56 0.42 6.33 2.31
CA LEU A 56 1.22 5.80 1.21
C LEU A 56 1.99 4.54 1.65
N LEU A 57 2.52 4.54 2.87
CA LEU A 57 3.17 3.36 3.45
C LEU A 57 2.22 2.15 3.50
N ASN A 58 1.00 2.34 4.02
CA ASN A 58 -0.01 1.29 4.11
C ASN A 58 -0.36 0.76 2.70
N ARG A 59 -0.57 1.64 1.71
CA ARG A 59 -0.80 1.24 0.32
C ARG A 59 0.37 0.43 -0.25
N MET A 60 1.62 0.84 -0.01
CA MET A 60 2.79 0.10 -0.46
C MET A 60 2.86 -1.29 0.18
N LEU A 61 2.67 -1.37 1.50
CA LEU A 61 2.72 -2.64 2.25
C LEU A 61 1.66 -3.62 1.73
N ARG A 62 0.42 -3.16 1.52
CA ARG A 62 -0.65 -3.94 0.87
C ARG A 62 -0.23 -4.45 -0.51
N ALA A 63 0.30 -3.57 -1.37
CA ALA A 63 0.73 -3.96 -2.72
C ALA A 63 1.90 -4.95 -2.71
N SER A 64 2.76 -4.91 -1.69
CA SER A 64 3.87 -5.86 -1.50
C SER A 64 3.45 -7.19 -0.86
N GLY A 65 2.16 -7.34 -0.46
CA GLY A 65 1.66 -8.51 0.24
C GLY A 65 2.02 -8.59 1.72
N GLN A 66 2.60 -7.52 2.29
CA GLN A 66 2.95 -7.42 3.72
C GLN A 66 1.74 -6.99 4.55
N TRP A 67 0.69 -7.81 4.55
CA TRP A 67 -0.60 -7.48 5.15
C TRP A 67 -0.57 -7.26 6.67
N THR A 68 0.24 -8.05 7.39
CA THR A 68 0.37 -7.92 8.85
C THR A 68 0.90 -6.54 9.25
N LYS A 69 2.01 -6.12 8.64
CA LYS A 69 2.57 -4.77 8.83
C LYS A 69 1.60 -3.68 8.38
N ALA A 70 0.92 -3.88 7.24
CA ALA A 70 -0.06 -2.92 6.75
C ALA A 70 -1.19 -2.67 7.78
N LEU A 71 -1.67 -3.73 8.44
CA LEU A 71 -2.67 -3.63 9.50
C LEU A 71 -2.13 -2.94 10.76
N GLU A 72 -0.89 -3.22 11.16
CA GLU A 72 -0.24 -2.55 12.30
C GLU A 72 -0.12 -1.04 12.08
N VAL A 73 0.34 -0.64 10.88
CA VAL A 73 0.45 0.77 10.47
C VAL A 73 -0.93 1.42 10.42
N ALA A 74 -1.92 0.74 9.83
CA ALA A 74 -3.29 1.24 9.76
C ALA A 74 -3.93 1.41 11.15
N ASN A 75 -3.70 0.48 12.07
CA ASN A 75 -4.27 0.55 13.41
C ASN A 75 -3.66 1.70 14.24
N SER A 76 -2.36 1.95 14.04
CA SER A 76 -1.59 2.92 14.82
C SER A 76 -1.71 4.34 14.27
N PHE A 77 -1.55 4.51 12.95
CA PHE A 77 -1.38 5.81 12.30
C PHE A 77 -2.46 6.14 11.27
N ASP A 78 -3.07 5.13 10.64
CA ASP A 78 -3.99 5.31 9.51
C ASP A 78 -5.34 4.61 9.72
N ARG A 79 -6.05 5.06 10.77
CA ARG A 79 -7.33 4.48 11.18
C ARG A 79 -8.45 4.66 10.15
N ILE A 80 -8.30 5.61 9.24
CA ILE A 80 -9.26 5.88 8.16
C ILE A 80 -9.27 4.70 7.18
N HIS A 81 -8.09 4.21 6.79
CA HIS A 81 -7.97 3.08 5.85
C HIS A 81 -7.95 1.71 6.53
N LEU A 82 -7.92 1.61 7.87
CA LEU A 82 -7.94 0.34 8.60
C LEU A 82 -9.02 -0.63 8.12
N ARG A 83 -10.25 -0.13 7.89
CA ARG A 83 -11.37 -0.95 7.41
C ARG A 83 -11.15 -1.46 5.98
N GLU A 84 -10.60 -0.61 5.12
CA GLU A 84 -10.25 -0.98 3.74
C GLU A 84 -9.12 -2.01 3.73
N THR A 85 -8.10 -1.82 4.55
CA THR A 85 -6.98 -2.77 4.69
C THR A 85 -7.46 -4.15 5.14
N HIS A 86 -8.35 -4.23 6.14
CA HIS A 86 -8.96 -5.50 6.55
C HIS A 86 -9.79 -6.13 5.41
N PHE A 87 -10.55 -5.33 4.66
CA PHE A 87 -11.36 -5.82 3.56
C PHE A 87 -10.49 -6.42 2.44
N GLU A 88 -9.46 -5.71 2.00
CA GLU A 88 -8.55 -6.21 0.97
C GLU A 88 -7.75 -7.42 1.43
N TYR A 89 -7.36 -7.46 2.71
CA TYR A 89 -6.69 -8.63 3.27
C TYR A 89 -7.61 -9.85 3.31
N GLY A 90 -8.89 -9.66 3.69
CA GLY A 90 -9.91 -10.71 3.61
C GLY A 90 -10.06 -11.26 2.19
N ARG A 91 -10.10 -10.38 1.18
CA ARG A 91 -10.12 -10.78 -0.25
C ARG A 91 -8.87 -11.53 -0.67
N TYR A 92 -7.71 -11.12 -0.19
CA TYR A 92 -6.45 -11.81 -0.46
C TYR A 92 -6.47 -13.23 0.13
N LEU A 93 -6.88 -13.38 1.39
CA LEU A 93 -7.01 -14.68 2.07
C LEU A 93 -8.03 -15.60 1.38
N GLU A 94 -9.15 -15.04 0.94
CA GLU A 94 -10.16 -15.75 0.15
C GLU A 94 -9.57 -16.29 -1.17
N SER A 95 -8.76 -15.49 -1.87
CA SER A 95 -8.07 -15.95 -3.09
C SER A 95 -7.02 -17.03 -2.82
N MET A 96 -6.48 -17.07 -1.61
CA MET A 96 -5.54 -18.10 -1.14
C MET A 96 -6.26 -19.36 -0.60
N GLY A 97 -7.60 -19.34 -0.51
CA GLY A 97 -8.42 -20.44 0.00
C GLY A 97 -8.56 -20.49 1.52
N ASP A 98 -8.06 -19.50 2.26
CA ASP A 98 -8.22 -19.40 3.70
C ASP A 98 -9.49 -18.60 4.04
N PHE A 99 -10.63 -19.27 3.88
CA PHE A 99 -11.94 -18.66 4.11
C PHE A 99 -12.19 -18.31 5.58
N GLN A 100 -11.58 -19.05 6.52
CA GLN A 100 -11.80 -18.82 7.95
C GLN A 100 -11.14 -17.52 8.41
N ALA A 101 -9.89 -17.29 7.99
CA ALA A 101 -9.21 -16.03 8.25
C ALA A 101 -9.83 -14.85 7.45
N ALA A 102 -10.35 -15.12 6.24
CA ALA A 102 -11.05 -14.11 5.45
C ALA A 102 -12.30 -13.60 6.16
N ILE A 103 -13.13 -14.48 6.72
CA ILE A 103 -14.36 -14.12 7.46
C ILE A 103 -14.02 -13.20 8.64
N ALA A 104 -13.01 -13.56 9.46
CA ALA A 104 -12.59 -12.73 10.59
C ALA A 104 -12.18 -11.31 10.16
N ASN A 105 -11.51 -11.18 9.01
CA ASN A 105 -11.11 -9.88 8.47
C ASN A 105 -12.30 -9.08 7.89
N TYR A 106 -13.28 -9.75 7.27
CA TYR A 106 -14.51 -9.11 6.80
C TYR A 106 -15.45 -8.67 7.94
N GLU A 107 -15.41 -9.37 9.07
CA GLU A 107 -16.07 -8.94 10.30
C GLU A 107 -15.39 -7.69 10.86
N ALA A 108 -14.06 -7.69 10.93
CA ALA A 108 -13.25 -6.56 11.41
C ALA A 108 -13.39 -5.30 10.55
N SER A 109 -13.51 -5.42 9.23
CA SER A 109 -13.78 -4.29 8.33
C SER A 109 -15.22 -3.73 8.48
N GLY A 110 -16.11 -4.43 9.19
CA GLY A 110 -17.52 -4.09 9.32
C GLY A 110 -18.27 -4.13 7.98
N THR A 111 -17.72 -4.80 6.96
CA THR A 111 -18.37 -4.99 5.65
C THR A 111 -19.24 -6.24 5.60
N HIS A 112 -19.26 -7.07 6.66
CA HIS A 112 -20.14 -8.24 6.79
C HIS A 112 -21.63 -7.96 6.51
N ARG A 113 -22.10 -6.71 6.70
CA ARG A 113 -23.50 -6.31 6.40
C ARG A 113 -23.82 -6.03 4.93
N LYS A 114 -22.82 -5.90 4.05
CA LYS A 114 -23.02 -5.49 2.64
C LYS A 114 -22.72 -6.58 1.61
N GLN A 115 -22.10 -7.70 2.01
CA GLN A 115 -21.58 -8.69 1.06
C GLN A 115 -21.92 -10.15 1.36
N VAL A 116 -22.79 -10.41 2.34
CA VAL A 116 -23.43 -11.72 2.47
C VAL A 116 -24.75 -11.65 1.67
N PRO A 117 -24.92 -12.41 0.56
CA PRO A 117 -26.22 -12.57 -0.09
C PRO A 117 -27.28 -13.16 0.84
#